data_AF-A0A973AGP6-F1
#
_entry.id   AF-A0A973AGP6-F1
#
_cell.length_a   1.000
_cell.length_b   1.000
_cell.length_c   1.000
_cell.angle_alpha   90.00
_cell.angle_beta   90.00
_cell.angle_gamma   90.00
#
_symmetry.space_group_name_H-M   'P 1'
#
loop_
_entity.id
_entity.type
_entity.pdbx_description
1 polymer ?
#
loop_
_entity_poly.entity_id
_entity_poly.type
_entity_poly.pdbx_seq_one_letter_code
_entity_poly.pdbx_strand_id
1 'polypeptide(L)'
;MSRLTQHWHRFEVTGSGQFPFNMLRYDQSFPIYSDDAHIMANPSDDVQVVALGHWGPSTWEPSNDRWRSFHWAVTHHEVMR
;
A
#
# COMPACT_ATOMS: atom_id res chain seq x y z
N MET A 1 24.80 -15.16 -8.12
CA MET A 1 23.61 -14.52 -7.51
C MET A 1 23.66 -13.05 -7.90
N SER A 2 22.81 -12.60 -8.83
CA SER A 2 22.74 -11.17 -9.12
C SER A 2 22.18 -10.45 -7.88
N ARG A 3 22.78 -9.33 -7.49
CA ARG A 3 22.13 -8.42 -6.54
C ARG A 3 20.87 -7.90 -7.24
N LEU A 4 19.70 -8.23 -6.73
CA LEU A 4 18.49 -7.54 -7.14
C LEU A 4 18.64 -6.09 -6.72
N THR A 5 18.65 -5.19 -7.70
CA THR A 5 18.63 -3.76 -7.45
C THR A 5 17.35 -3.43 -6.67
N GLN A 6 17.52 -2.75 -5.55
CA GLN A 6 16.40 -2.30 -4.73
C GLN A 6 15.88 -0.98 -5.31
N HIS A 7 14.56 -0.83 -5.33
CA HIS A 7 13.85 0.32 -5.83
C HIS A 7 12.80 0.77 -4.82
N TRP A 8 12.44 2.04 -4.91
CA TRP A 8 11.31 2.56 -4.19
C TRP A 8 10.03 2.27 -4.97
N HIS A 9 9.08 1.59 -4.35
CA HIS A 9 7.75 1.36 -4.89
C HIS A 9 6.77 2.30 -4.18
N ARG A 10 5.93 2.98 -4.96
CA ARG A 10 4.76 3.70 -4.46
C ARG A 10 3.52 3.05 -5.03
N PHE A 11 2.53 2.81 -4.19
CA PHE A 11 1.22 2.33 -4.63
C PHE A 11 0.10 3.00 -3.83
N GLU A 12 -1.09 3.01 -4.39
CA GLU A 12 -2.27 3.58 -3.76
C GLU A 12 -3.30 2.47 -3.55
N VAL A 13 -3.95 2.51 -2.38
CA VAL A 13 -5.07 1.64 -2.05
C VAL A 13 -6.31 2.47 -1.82
N THR A 14 -7.43 1.99 -2.36
CA THR A 14 -8.74 2.63 -2.27
C THR A 14 -9.71 1.70 -1.58
N GLY A 15 -10.45 2.18 -0.59
CA GLY A 15 -11.42 1.39 0.17
C GLY A 15 -12.27 2.25 1.07
N SER A 16 -13.12 1.63 1.88
CA SER A 16 -13.93 2.32 2.89
C SER A 16 -13.93 1.54 4.21
N GLY A 17 -14.38 2.18 5.28
CA GLY A 17 -14.44 1.60 6.62
C GLY A 17 -13.07 1.54 7.29
N GLN A 18 -12.82 0.47 8.05
CA GLN A 18 -11.59 0.33 8.81
C GLN A 18 -10.41 -0.04 7.92
N PHE A 19 -9.29 0.70 8.05
CA PHE A 19 -8.06 0.38 7.34
C PHE A 19 -7.43 -0.94 7.85
N PRO A 20 -7.05 -1.87 6.96
CA PRO A 20 -6.54 -3.18 7.35
C PRO A 20 -5.03 -3.12 7.67
N PHE A 21 -4.65 -2.65 8.87
CA PHE A 21 -3.25 -2.49 9.29
C PHE A 21 -2.35 -3.74 9.11
N ASN A 22 -2.93 -4.94 9.17
CA ASN A 22 -2.20 -6.19 8.92
C ASN A 22 -1.57 -6.23 7.51
N MET A 23 -2.16 -5.54 6.54
CA MET A 23 -1.64 -5.46 5.17
C MET A 23 -0.27 -4.79 5.09
N LEU A 24 0.01 -3.80 5.95
CA LEU A 24 1.32 -3.16 6.02
C LEU A 24 2.42 -4.18 6.34
N ARG A 25 2.12 -5.14 7.21
CA ARG A 25 3.07 -6.20 7.56
C ARG A 25 3.24 -7.21 6.43
N TYR A 26 2.13 -7.61 5.80
CA TYR A 26 2.17 -8.61 4.73
C TYR A 26 2.88 -8.11 3.47
N ASP A 27 2.60 -6.86 3.09
CA ASP A 27 3.19 -6.23 1.91
C ASP A 27 4.47 -5.44 2.27
N GLN A 28 4.90 -5.47 3.53
CA GLN A 28 6.07 -4.76 4.05
C GLN A 28 6.09 -3.29 3.62
N SER A 29 4.97 -2.60 3.83
CA SER A 29 4.71 -1.25 3.35
C SER A 29 4.37 -0.30 4.49
N PHE A 30 4.41 1.01 4.20
CA PHE A 30 4.17 2.07 5.18
C PHE A 30 3.56 3.31 4.51
N PRO A 31 2.80 4.15 5.23
CA PRO A 31 2.26 5.39 4.66
C PRO A 31 3.38 6.34 4.21
N ILE A 32 3.18 6.97 3.05
CA ILE A 32 4.16 7.92 2.51
C ILE A 32 4.01 9.29 3.17
N TYR A 33 2.77 9.76 3.34
CA TYR A 33 2.49 11.06 3.92
C TYR A 33 1.84 10.96 5.30
N SER A 34 1.95 12.02 6.11
CA SER A 34 1.27 12.11 7.40
C SER A 34 -0.25 12.00 7.27
N ASP A 35 -0.79 12.52 6.18
CA ASP A 35 -2.23 12.54 5.90
C ASP A 35 -2.74 11.13 5.62
N ASP A 36 -1.95 10.29 4.93
CA ASP A 36 -2.25 8.87 4.74
C ASP A 36 -2.35 8.14 6.09
N ALA A 37 -1.39 8.39 6.98
CA ALA A 37 -1.40 7.81 8.33
C ALA A 37 -2.62 8.29 9.14
N HIS A 38 -3.04 9.55 8.94
CA HIS A 38 -4.24 10.09 9.58
C HIS A 38 -5.52 9.43 9.05
N ILE A 39 -5.64 9.26 7.72
CA ILE A 39 -6.75 8.53 7.09
C ILE A 39 -6.83 7.11 7.63
N MET A 40 -5.70 6.40 7.70
CA MET A 40 -5.64 5.03 8.23
C MET A 40 -6.10 4.93 9.69
N ALA A 41 -5.84 5.94 10.51
CA ALA A 41 -6.22 5.98 11.92
C ALA A 41 -7.68 6.39 12.14
N ASN A 42 -8.31 7.04 11.16
CA ASN A 42 -9.66 7.60 11.28
C ASN A 42 -10.58 6.97 10.24
N PRO A 43 -11.30 5.88 10.60
CA PRO A 43 -12.20 5.21 9.68
C PRO A 43 -13.31 6.16 9.21
N SER A 44 -13.66 6.06 7.93
CA SER A 44 -14.78 6.76 7.32
C SER A 44 -15.65 5.79 6.53
N ASP A 45 -16.96 6.08 6.47
CA ASP A 45 -17.87 5.37 5.58
C ASP A 45 -17.66 5.79 4.10
N ASP A 46 -17.01 6.94 3.87
CA ASP A 46 -16.63 7.41 2.55
C ASP A 46 -15.47 6.59 1.95
N VAL A 47 -15.37 6.60 0.63
CA VAL A 47 -14.23 6.02 -0.08
C VAL A 47 -12.98 6.86 0.19
N GLN A 48 -11.95 6.21 0.72
CA GLN A 48 -10.66 6.78 1.08
C GLN A 48 -9.57 6.27 0.13
N VAL A 49 -8.54 7.08 -0.08
CA VAL A 49 -7.33 6.73 -0.81
C VAL A 49 -6.14 6.88 0.13
N VAL A 50 -5.26 5.88 0.16
CA VAL A 50 -4.05 5.85 1.00
C VAL A 50 -2.85 5.53 0.13
N ALA A 51 -1.84 6.41 0.14
CA ALA A 51 -0.57 6.18 -0.53
C ALA A 51 0.42 5.44 0.38
N LEU A 52 0.98 4.34 -0.13
CA LEU A 52 1.88 3.45 0.57
C LEU A 52 3.21 3.30 -0.18
N GLY A 53 4.29 3.21 0.59
CA GLY A 53 5.66 3.00 0.13
C GLY A 53 6.16 1.60 0.48
N HIS A 54 7.02 1.05 -0.38
CA HIS A 54 7.77 -0.19 -0.13
C HIS A 54 9.18 -0.06 -0.71
N TRP A 55 10.19 -0.60 -0.02
CA TRP A 55 11.56 -0.69 -0.53
C TRP A 55 11.88 -2.15 -0.84
N GLY A 56 12.04 -2.46 -2.14
CA GLY A 56 12.06 -3.84 -2.61
C GLY A 56 12.71 -4.05 -3.97
N PRO A 57 12.78 -5.30 -4.45
CA PRO A 57 13.24 -5.59 -5.81
C PRO A 57 12.25 -5.03 -6.84
N SER A 58 12.73 -4.64 -8.03
CA SER A 58 11.86 -4.11 -9.11
C SER A 58 10.68 -5.00 -9.52
N THR A 59 10.75 -6.29 -9.19
CA THR A 59 9.71 -7.30 -9.47
C THR A 59 8.68 -7.43 -8.34
N TRP A 60 8.80 -6.66 -7.27
CA TRP A 60 7.83 -6.66 -6.18
C TRP A 60 6.54 -5.96 -6.61
N GLU A 61 5.40 -6.54 -6.22
CA GLU A 61 4.06 -5.99 -6.44
C GLU A 61 3.20 -6.17 -5.19
N PRO A 62 2.32 -5.21 -4.86
CA PRO A 62 1.36 -5.37 -3.78
C PRO A 62 0.34 -6.47 -4.12
N SER A 63 -0.15 -7.18 -3.11
CA SER A 63 -1.03 -8.33 -3.33
C SER A 63 -2.49 -7.90 -3.54
N ASN A 64 -2.89 -7.68 -4.79
CA ASN A 64 -4.25 -7.24 -5.16
C ASN A 64 -5.36 -8.09 -4.51
N ASP A 65 -5.26 -9.41 -4.57
CA ASP A 65 -6.29 -10.31 -4.03
C ASP A 65 -6.37 -10.23 -2.50
N ARG A 66 -5.23 -10.02 -1.83
CA ARG A 66 -5.19 -9.88 -0.38
C ARG A 66 -5.77 -8.54 0.06
N TRP A 67 -5.51 -7.45 -0.64
CA TRP A 67 -6.18 -6.17 -0.36
C TRP A 67 -7.70 -6.31 -0.53
N ARG A 68 -8.15 -6.95 -1.62
CA ARG A 68 -9.59 -7.12 -1.93
C ARG A 68 -10.35 -7.90 -0.87
N SER A 69 -9.72 -8.85 -0.18
CA SER A 69 -10.38 -9.61 0.89
C SER A 69 -10.71 -8.74 2.13
N PHE A 70 -10.12 -7.55 2.23
CA PHE A 70 -10.42 -6.56 3.26
C PHE A 70 -11.31 -5.41 2.74
N HIS A 71 -11.88 -5.51 1.54
CA HIS A 71 -12.64 -4.43 0.87
C HIS A 71 -11.80 -3.19 0.51
N TRP A 72 -10.49 -3.35 0.38
CA TRP A 72 -9.57 -2.35 -0.17
C TRP A 72 -9.01 -2.85 -1.50
N ALA A 73 -8.63 -1.96 -2.41
CA ALA A 73 -8.11 -2.35 -3.71
C ALA A 73 -6.87 -1.52 -4.05
N VAL A 74 -5.83 -2.16 -4.57
CA VAL A 74 -4.71 -1.44 -5.18
C VAL A 74 -5.23 -0.81 -6.48
N THR A 75 -5.09 0.50 -6.61
CA THR A 75 -5.60 1.28 -7.75
C THR A 75 -4.49 1.89 -8.59
N HIS A 76 -3.31 2.10 -8.00
CA HIS A 76 -2.13 2.60 -8.69
C HIS A 76 -0.88 1.92 -8.12
N HIS A 77 0.12 1.64 -8.96
CA HIS A 77 1.43 1.13 -8.54
C HIS A 77 2.50 1.59 -9.51
N GLU A 78 3.56 2.22 -8.98
CA GLU A 78 4.70 2.69 -9.74
C GLU A 78 6.02 2.32 -9.05
N VAL A 79 7.04 2.06 -9.87
CA VAL A 79 8.42 1.82 -9.42
C VAL A 79 9.24 3.05 -9.73
N MET A 80 9.72 3.74 -8.70
CA MET A 80 10.60 4.89 -8.83
C MET A 80 12.05 4.41 -9.03
N ARG A 81 12.64 4.85 -10.15
CA ARG A 81 14.00 4.48 -10.57
C ARG A 81 15.04 5.41 -9.98
#